data_AF-A0A0F8H5S2-F1
#
_entry.id   AF-A0A0F8H5S2-F1
#
_cell.length_a   1.000
_cell.length_b   1.000
_cell.length_c   1.000
_cell.angle_alpha   90.00
_cell.angle_beta   90.00
_cell.angle_gamma   90.00
#
_symmetry.space_group_name_H-M   'P 1'
#
loop_
_entity.id
_entity.type
_entity.pdbx_description
1 polymer ?
#
loop_
_entity_poly.entity_id
_entity_poly.type
_entity_poly.pdbx_seq_one_letter_code
_entity_poly.pdbx_strand_id
1 'polypeptide(L)'
;MNKTITDFSNRESLLSANSVLIAQLQARLKAKRFRPQEGDSTRIGYMRALIQALQCQNAILKDAELDDLKKELEELKEAMKCQSKP
;
A
#
# COMPACT_ATOMS: atom_id res chain seq x y z
N MET A 1 19.76 -9.98 0.06
CA MET A 1 18.75 -10.97 -0.35
C MET A 1 17.55 -10.23 -0.92
N ASN A 2 17.20 -10.45 -2.19
CA ASN A 2 15.94 -9.92 -2.73
C ASN A 2 14.82 -10.82 -2.21
N LYS A 3 14.11 -10.38 -1.16
CA LYS A 3 12.92 -11.05 -0.66
C LYS A 3 11.83 -10.86 -1.69
N THR A 4 11.40 -11.93 -2.36
CA THR A 4 10.25 -11.87 -3.26
C THR A 4 9.02 -11.58 -2.42
N ILE A 5 8.42 -10.40 -2.59
CA ILE A 5 7.19 -10.02 -1.88
C ILE A 5 6.04 -10.72 -2.61
N THR A 6 5.55 -11.79 -2.01
CA THR A 6 4.42 -12.58 -2.52
C THR A 6 3.14 -12.36 -1.74
N ASP A 7 3.24 -11.70 -0.58
CA ASP A 7 2.11 -11.39 0.29
C ASP A 7 1.93 -9.88 0.38
N PHE A 8 0.69 -9.42 0.16
CA PHE A 8 0.25 -8.03 0.21
C PHE A 8 -0.92 -7.83 1.20
N SER A 9 -1.04 -8.76 2.16
CA SER A 9 -2.11 -8.79 3.16
C SER A 9 -2.02 -7.68 4.20
N ASN A 10 -0.88 -6.98 4.31
CA ASN A 10 -0.65 -5.97 5.35
C ASN A 10 0.09 -4.72 4.80
N ARG A 11 -0.03 -3.60 5.51
CA ARG A 11 0.53 -2.31 5.07
C ARG A 11 2.05 -2.29 4.94
N GLU A 12 2.77 -3.02 5.79
CA GLU A 12 4.23 -3.07 5.76
C GLU A 12 4.72 -3.75 4.48
N SER A 13 4.09 -4.86 4.09
CA SER A 13 4.39 -5.57 2.86
C SER A 13 4.10 -4.73 1.61
N LEU A 14 2.99 -3.99 1.59
CA LEU A 14 2.66 -3.03 0.54
C LEU A 14 3.68 -1.90 0.44
N LEU A 15 4.09 -1.34 1.59
CA LEU A 15 5.09 -0.28 1.65
C LEU A 15 6.43 -0.76 1.09
N SER A 16 6.85 -1.97 1.47
CA SER A 16 8.08 -2.58 0.98
C SER A 16 8.05 -2.73 -0.55
N ALA A 17 6.95 -3.26 -1.10
CA ALA A 17 6.81 -3.44 -2.54
C ALA A 17 6.75 -2.12 -3.30
N ASN A 18 6.01 -1.15 -2.79
CA ASN A 18 5.96 0.19 -3.36
C ASN A 18 7.35 0.85 -3.35
N SER A 19 8.12 0.67 -2.28
CA SER A 19 9.50 1.19 -2.17
C SER A 19 10.42 0.58 -3.23
N VAL A 20 10.31 -0.73 -3.49
CA VAL A 20 11.07 -1.40 -4.55
C VAL A 20 10.71 -0.81 -5.93
N LEU A 21 9.43 -0.59 -6.22
CA LEU A 21 8.99 0.00 -7.48
C LEU A 21 9.48 1.44 -7.66
N ILE A 22 9.38 2.25 -6.60
CA ILE A 22 9.89 3.62 -6.61
C ILE A 22 11.41 3.61 -6.86
N ALA A 23 12.16 2.71 -6.23
CA ALA A 23 13.60 2.59 -6.46
C ALA A 23 13.94 2.23 -7.91
N GLN A 24 13.20 1.29 -8.52
CA GLN A 24 13.36 0.92 -9.93
C GLN A 24 13.07 2.10 -10.88
N LEU A 25 11.98 2.83 -10.64
CA LEU A 25 11.61 4.02 -11.41
C LEU A 25 12.66 5.12 -11.26
N GLN A 26 13.10 5.40 -10.02
CA GLN A 26 14.14 6.38 -9.74
C GLN A 26 15.46 6.03 -10.41
N ALA A 27 15.88 4.76 -10.37
CA ALA A 27 17.10 4.31 -11.04
C ALA A 27 17.03 4.60 -12.56
N ARG A 28 15.85 4.42 -13.17
CA ARG A 28 15.67 4.75 -14.59
C ARG A 28 15.69 6.26 -14.85
N LEU A 29 15.11 7.05 -13.96
CA LEU A 29 15.01 8.51 -14.12
C LEU A 29 16.32 9.26 -13.81
N LYS A 30 17.16 8.75 -12.91
CA LYS A 30 18.40 9.41 -12.46
C LYS A 30 19.54 9.44 -13.50
N ALA A 31 19.36 8.84 -14.67
CA ALA A 31 20.35 8.92 -15.74
C ALA A 31 20.52 10.38 -16.22
N LYS A 32 21.77 10.83 -16.46
CA LYS A 32 22.11 12.20 -16.93
C LYS A 32 21.26 12.66 -18.13
N ARG A 33 20.86 11.72 -18.99
CA ARG A 33 19.86 11.91 -20.04
C ARG A 33 18.99 10.65 -20.10
N PHE A 34 17.67 10.82 -20.15
CA PHE A 34 16.76 9.73 -20.44
C PHE A 34 16.93 9.28 -21.91
N ARG A 35 16.94 7.97 -22.14
CA ARG A 35 17.01 7.37 -23.48
C ARG A 35 15.98 6.25 -23.55
N PRO A 36 14.90 6.38 -24.33
CA PRO A 36 13.93 5.30 -24.48
C PRO A 36 14.63 4.02 -24.94
N GLN A 37 14.34 2.92 -24.27
CA GLN A 37 14.78 1.58 -24.68
C GLN A 37 13.60 0.83 -25.28
N GLU A 38 13.90 -0.15 -26.13
CA GLU A 38 12.89 -1.07 -26.63
C GLU A 38 12.22 -1.80 -25.46
N GLY A 39 10.89 -1.85 -25.47
CA GLY A 39 10.10 -2.44 -24.38
C GLY A 39 9.84 -1.52 -23.17
N ASP A 40 10.37 -0.29 -23.13
CA ASP A 40 10.09 0.65 -22.02
C ASP A 40 8.58 0.94 -21.89
N SER A 41 7.88 1.12 -23.01
CA SER A 41 6.43 1.38 -23.02
C SER A 41 5.65 0.23 -22.38
N THR A 42 5.96 -1.00 -22.77
CA THR A 42 5.35 -2.22 -22.24
C THR A 42 5.66 -2.39 -20.75
N ARG A 43 6.92 -2.22 -20.34
CA ARG A 43 7.34 -2.30 -18.94
C ARG A 43 6.65 -1.25 -18.08
N ILE A 44 6.56 -0.01 -18.55
CA ILE A 44 5.83 1.07 -17.87
C ILE A 44 4.34 0.72 -17.75
N GLY A 45 3.75 0.09 -18.77
CA GLY A 45 2.38 -0.41 -18.73
C GLY A 45 2.16 -1.38 -17.56
N TYR A 46 3.02 -2.39 -17.42
CA TYR A 46 2.96 -3.32 -16.29
C TYR A 46 3.19 -2.63 -14.94
N MET A 47 4.14 -1.69 -14.86
CA MET A 47 4.39 -0.93 -13.63
C MET A 47 3.17 -0.10 -13.22
N ARG A 48 2.49 0.55 -14.17
CA ARG A 48 1.24 1.28 -13.90
C ARG A 48 0.13 0.35 -13.40
N ALA A 49 -0.04 -0.81 -14.02
CA ALA A 49 -1.02 -1.80 -13.58
C ALA A 49 -0.73 -2.28 -12.14
N LEU A 50 0.55 -2.54 -11.82
CA LEU A 50 0.96 -2.91 -10.48
C LEU A 50 0.73 -1.80 -9.45
N ILE A 51 1.02 -0.54 -9.79
CA ILE A 51 0.72 0.61 -8.92
C ILE A 51 -0.79 0.68 -8.63
N GLN A 52 -1.64 0.51 -9.63
CA GLN A 52 -3.10 0.49 -9.44
C GLN A 52 -3.55 -0.64 -8.52
N ALA A 53 -2.97 -1.84 -8.67
CA ALA A 53 -3.24 -2.97 -7.78
C ALA A 53 -2.83 -2.68 -6.33
N LEU A 54 -1.63 -2.10 -6.11
CA LEU A 54 -1.16 -1.73 -4.77
C LEU A 54 -2.04 -0.63 -4.13
N GLN A 55 -2.49 0.34 -4.92
CA GLN A 55 -3.42 1.38 -4.47
C GLN A 55 -4.76 0.80 -4.04
N CYS A 56 -5.32 -0.11 -4.84
CA CYS A 56 -6.57 -0.82 -4.53
C CYS A 56 -6.44 -1.62 -3.22
N GLN A 57 -5.37 -2.42 -3.08
CA GLN A 57 -5.13 -3.20 -1.87
C GLN A 57 -4.98 -2.32 -0.62
N ASN A 58 -4.26 -1.19 -0.72
CA ASN A 58 -4.13 -0.26 0.41
C ASN A 58 -5.46 0.40 0.80
N ALA A 59 -6.37 0.65 -0.16
CA ALA A 59 -7.70 1.17 0.12
C ALA A 59 -8.53 0.14 0.90
N ILE A 60 -8.54 -1.12 0.44
CA ILE A 60 -9.24 -2.22 1.13
C ILE A 60 -8.74 -2.39 2.57
N LEU A 61 -7.42 -2.41 2.77
CA LEU A 61 -6.85 -2.53 4.12
C LEU A 61 -7.19 -1.33 5.00
N LYS A 62 -7.15 -0.12 4.44
CA LYS A 62 -7.53 1.09 5.17
C LYS A 62 -8.99 1.02 5.62
N ASP A 63 -9.89 0.56 4.76
CA ASP A 63 -11.31 0.45 5.09
C ASP A 63 -11.54 -0.61 6.18
N ALA A 64 -10.87 -1.76 6.10
CA ALA A 64 -10.92 -2.78 7.14
C ALA A 64 -10.41 -2.26 8.51
N GLU A 65 -9.24 -1.60 8.53
CA GLU A 65 -8.69 -0.99 9.74
C GLU A 65 -9.62 0.09 10.32
N LEU A 66 -10.29 0.88 9.47
CA LEU A 66 -11.24 1.88 9.92
C LEU A 66 -12.49 1.26 10.55
N ASP A 67 -12.97 0.14 10.00
CA ASP A 67 -14.13 -0.55 10.55
C ASP A 67 -13.82 -1.21 11.90
N ASP A 68 -12.62 -1.79 12.05
CA ASP A 68 -12.14 -2.30 13.33
C ASP A 68 -12.03 -1.18 14.38
N LEU A 69 -11.42 -0.04 14.03
CA LEU A 69 -11.31 1.11 14.93
C LEU A 69 -12.68 1.69 15.32
N LYS A 70 -13.64 1.74 14.40
CA LYS A 70 -15.02 2.17 14.72
C LYS A 70 -15.66 1.23 15.72
N LYS A 71 -15.47 -0.08 15.55
CA LYS A 71 -16.02 -1.09 16.45
C LYS A 71 -15.44 -0.94 17.86
N GLU A 72 -14.12 -0.86 17.98
CA GLU A 72 -13.44 -0.64 19.27
C GLU A 72 -13.91 0.65 19.95
N LEU A 73 -14.10 1.72 19.17
CA LEU A 73 -14.54 3.02 19.68
C LEU A 73 -16.00 2.99 20.18
N GLU A 74 -16.88 2.24 19.53
CA GLU A 74 -18.25 2.03 20.04
C GLU A 74 -18.28 1.16 21.30
N GLU A 75 -17.47 0.09 21.36
CA GLU A 75 -17.32 -0.74 22.56
C GLU A 75 -16.83 0.09 23.77
N LEU A 76 -15.85 0.97 23.55
CA LEU A 76 -15.36 1.90 24.57
C LEU A 76 -16.43 2.90 25.02
N LYS A 77 -17.19 3.47 24.07
CA LYS A 77 -18.29 4.39 24.41
C LYS A 77 -19.38 3.71 25.23
N GLU A 78 -19.77 2.50 24.88
CA GLU A 78 -20.77 1.73 25.64
C GLU A 78 -20.26 1.37 27.04
N ALA A 79 -18.99 0.95 27.16
CA ALA A 79 -18.38 0.69 28.46
C ALA A 79 -18.38 1.95 29.37
N MET A 80 -18.06 3.12 28.82
CA MET A 80 -18.12 4.40 29.55
C MET A 80 -19.54 4.77 29.96
N LYS A 81 -20.53 4.58 29.07
CA LYS A 81 -21.95 4.81 29.42
C LYS A 81 -22.40 3.90 30.56
N CYS A 82 -22.02 2.62 30.55
CA CYS A 82 -22.33 1.68 31.62
C CYS A 82 -21.72 2.08 32.96
N GLN A 83 -20.50 2.64 32.98
CA GLN A 83 -19.85 3.12 34.21
C GLN A 83 -20.42 4.44 34.75
N SER A 84 -21.11 5.22 33.91
CA SER A 84 -21.72 6.50 34.26
C SER A 84 -23.17 6.41 34.77
N LYS A 85 -23.77 5.21 34.83
CA LYS A 85 -25.06 5.01 35.48
C LYS A 85 -24.86 4.86 37.01
N PRO A 86 -25.54 5.68 37.84
CA PRO A 86 -25.44 5.61 39.30
C PRO A 86 -26.05 4.33 39.88
#